data_AF-A0A5M7BZA4-F1
#
_entry.id   AF-A0A5M7BZA4-F1
#
_cell.length_a   1.000
_cell.length_b   1.000
_cell.length_c   1.000
_cell.angle_alpha   90.00
_cell.angle_beta   90.00
_cell.angle_gamma   90.00
#
_symmetry.space_group_name_H-M   'P 1'
#
loop_
_entity.id
_entity.type
_entity.pdbx_description
1 polymer ?
#
loop_
_entity_poly.entity_id
_entity_poly.type
_entity_poly.pdbx_seq_one_letter_code
_entity_poly.pdbx_strand_id
1 'polypeptide(L)'
;MFSEHVQSRAEKRAETRQKVLAAAERLFREQGFGATTIRKIAAEAGVSTGTVMSVGDKDALLVAIFDIWIEAVHRERADGGPPASAGSGVDGVMALIEPFIRYFMLDEELSREYAAIVVRGVHESEIFRELADSLIAELAGALGRAGLAEADADRGARVVYFAYLGILMNIAHGTVREPDAVDQLREVIGFAIARGGGEA
;
A
#
# COMPACT_ATOMS: atom_id res chain seq x y z
N MET A 1 2.41 -22.27 -42.02
CA MET A 1 1.52 -21.09 -41.94
C MET A 1 1.97 -20.33 -40.70
N PHE A 2 2.66 -19.20 -40.88
CA PHE A 2 3.22 -18.41 -39.78
C PHE A 2 2.08 -17.66 -39.06
N SER A 3 1.79 -18.03 -37.81
CA SER A 3 0.92 -17.23 -36.95
C SER A 3 1.76 -16.15 -36.28
N GLU A 4 1.97 -15.04 -36.99
CA GLU A 4 2.51 -13.81 -36.41
C GLU A 4 1.44 -13.25 -35.46
N HIS A 5 1.69 -13.33 -34.16
CA HIS A 5 0.83 -12.74 -33.13
C HIS A 5 0.92 -11.22 -33.26
N VAL A 6 -0.04 -10.60 -33.96
CA VAL A 6 -0.18 -9.14 -33.99
C VAL A 6 -0.67 -8.70 -32.62
N GLN A 7 0.26 -8.45 -31.69
CA GLN A 7 -0.04 -7.85 -30.38
C GLN A 7 -0.89 -6.59 -30.59
N SER A 8 -1.99 -6.49 -29.84
CA SER A 8 -2.89 -5.34 -29.92
C SER A 8 -2.19 -4.06 -29.46
N ARG A 9 -2.67 -2.89 -29.92
CA ARG A 9 -2.13 -1.60 -29.44
C ARG A 9 -2.25 -1.43 -27.92
N ALA A 10 -3.28 -2.03 -27.33
CA ALA A 10 -3.49 -2.04 -25.89
C ALA A 10 -2.43 -2.89 -25.16
N GLU A 11 -2.14 -4.10 -25.66
CA GLU A 11 -1.08 -4.97 -25.14
C GLU A 11 0.28 -4.30 -25.21
N LYS A 12 0.63 -3.68 -26.34
CA LYS A 12 1.91 -2.96 -26.49
C LYS A 12 2.03 -1.79 -25.50
N ARG A 13 0.93 -1.08 -25.23
CA ARG A 13 0.90 0.00 -24.24
C ARG A 13 1.08 -0.53 -22.82
N ALA A 14 0.42 -1.63 -22.48
CA ALA A 14 0.57 -2.29 -21.18
C ALA A 14 2.00 -2.81 -20.97
N GLU A 15 2.58 -3.47 -21.96
CA GLU A 15 3.96 -3.96 -21.93
C GLU A 15 4.96 -2.80 -21.76
N THR A 16 4.74 -1.69 -22.48
CA THR A 16 5.58 -0.49 -22.34
C THR A 16 5.48 0.11 -20.93
N ARG A 17 4.25 0.20 -20.38
CA ARG A 17 4.03 0.67 -19.00
C ARG A 17 4.77 -0.21 -18.00
N GLN A 18 4.68 -1.53 -18.12
CA GLN A 18 5.39 -2.47 -17.25
C GLN A 18 6.90 -2.30 -17.33
N LYS A 19 7.48 -2.17 -18.53
CA LYS A 19 8.93 -1.93 -18.71
C LYS A 19 9.39 -0.65 -18.03
N VAL A 20 8.62 0.43 -18.18
CA VAL A 20 8.94 1.72 -17.56
C VAL A 20 8.87 1.65 -16.04
N LEU A 21 7.80 1.05 -15.48
CA LEU A 21 7.65 0.92 -14.02
C LEU A 21 8.74 0.03 -13.41
N ALA A 22 9.06 -1.10 -14.05
CA ALA A 22 10.13 -2.00 -13.56
C ALA A 22 11.51 -1.32 -13.59
N ALA A 23 11.81 -0.54 -14.63
CA ALA A 23 13.05 0.24 -14.71
C ALA A 23 13.09 1.36 -13.65
N ALA A 24 11.97 2.06 -13.44
CA ALA A 24 11.86 3.09 -12.42
C ALA A 24 12.06 2.51 -11.02
N GLU A 25 11.37 1.42 -10.68
CA GLU A 25 11.49 0.72 -9.40
C GLU A 25 12.94 0.30 -9.11
N ARG A 26 13.61 -0.33 -10.08
CA ARG A 26 15.01 -0.72 -9.94
C ARG A 26 15.90 0.49 -9.64
N LEU A 27 15.78 1.54 -10.45
CA LEU A 27 16.60 2.74 -10.27
C LEU A 27 16.31 3.48 -8.96
N PHE A 28 15.05 3.55 -8.54
CA PHE A 28 14.67 4.17 -7.27
C PHE A 28 15.29 3.45 -6.07
N ARG A 29 15.27 2.11 -6.07
CA ARG A 29 15.89 1.30 -5.00
C ARG A 29 17.42 1.32 -5.03
N GLU A 30 18.03 1.32 -6.22
CA GLU A 30 19.49 1.24 -6.35
C GLU A 30 20.20 2.59 -6.17
N GLN A 31 19.57 3.68 -6.63
CA GLN A 31 20.20 5.01 -6.70
C GLN A 31 19.49 6.05 -5.83
N GLY A 32 18.40 5.68 -5.18
CA GLY A 32 17.51 6.60 -4.48
C GLY A 32 16.55 7.30 -5.43
N PHE A 33 15.41 7.73 -4.89
CA PHE A 33 14.41 8.49 -5.64
C PHE A 33 15.03 9.76 -6.19
N GLY A 34 15.63 10.61 -5.34
CA GLY A 34 16.18 11.93 -5.71
C GLY A 34 17.16 11.89 -6.90
N ALA A 35 18.11 10.95 -6.92
CA ALA A 35 19.14 10.87 -7.97
C ALA A 35 18.66 10.25 -9.30
N THR A 36 17.46 9.68 -9.32
CA THR A 36 16.85 9.07 -10.50
C THR A 36 16.17 10.11 -11.37
N THR A 37 16.36 10.03 -12.69
CA THR A 37 15.78 10.96 -13.67
C THR A 37 14.98 10.20 -14.72
N ILE A 38 13.99 10.86 -15.33
CA ILE A 38 13.21 10.32 -16.46
C ILE A 38 14.12 9.82 -17.60
N ARG A 39 15.24 10.51 -17.85
CA ARG A 39 16.23 10.08 -18.85
C ARG A 39 16.92 8.78 -18.49
N LYS A 40 17.30 8.59 -17.23
CA LYS A 40 17.88 7.32 -16.75
C LYS A 40 16.86 6.19 -16.87
N ILE A 41 15.61 6.44 -16.46
CA ILE A 41 14.51 5.47 -16.59
C ILE A 41 14.28 5.08 -18.05
N ALA A 42 14.25 6.06 -18.97
CA ALA A 42 14.06 5.82 -20.39
C ALA A 42 15.19 4.95 -20.98
N ALA A 43 16.44 5.26 -20.65
CA ALA A 43 17.60 4.49 -21.09
C ALA A 43 17.54 3.05 -20.57
N GLU A 44 17.21 2.87 -19.29
CA GLU A 44 17.12 1.57 -18.63
C GLU A 44 15.95 0.73 -19.16
N ALA A 45 14.81 1.35 -19.47
CA ALA A 45 13.64 0.68 -20.05
C ALA A 45 13.76 0.44 -21.57
N GLY A 46 14.79 1.00 -22.24
CA GLY A 46 14.96 0.91 -23.68
C GLY A 46 13.89 1.67 -24.49
N VAL A 47 13.40 2.80 -23.96
CA VAL A 47 12.34 3.62 -24.58
C VAL A 47 12.74 5.10 -24.66
N SER A 48 11.93 5.93 -25.33
CA SER A 48 12.15 7.38 -25.35
C SER A 48 11.69 8.05 -24.05
N THR A 49 12.23 9.22 -23.72
CA THR A 49 11.74 10.02 -22.58
C THR A 49 10.27 10.40 -22.73
N GLY A 50 9.82 10.72 -23.94
CA GLY A 50 8.41 10.98 -24.23
C GLY A 50 7.51 9.76 -23.96
N THR A 51 8.04 8.56 -24.19
CA THR A 51 7.35 7.30 -23.83
C THR A 51 7.20 7.18 -22.31
N VAL A 52 8.26 7.43 -21.54
CA VAL A 52 8.18 7.45 -20.07
C VAL A 52 7.16 8.47 -19.59
N MET A 53 7.24 9.71 -20.09
CA MET A 53 6.30 10.78 -19.72
C MET A 53 4.84 10.46 -20.08
N SER A 54 4.59 9.63 -21.09
CA SER A 54 3.23 9.15 -21.42
C SER A 54 2.70 8.07 -20.47
N VAL A 55 3.60 7.43 -19.71
CA VAL A 55 3.25 6.52 -18.61
C VAL A 55 2.99 7.33 -17.33
N GLY A 56 3.82 8.34 -17.06
CA GLY A 56 3.71 9.25 -15.92
C GLY A 56 4.99 10.06 -15.71
N ASP A 57 4.88 11.16 -14.96
CA ASP A 57 6.06 11.81 -14.40
C ASP A 57 6.66 10.98 -13.25
N LYS A 58 7.78 11.42 -12.69
CA LYS A 58 8.54 10.64 -11.71
C LYS A 58 7.75 10.33 -10.44
N ASP A 59 6.93 11.28 -9.97
CA ASP A 59 6.10 11.12 -8.78
C ASP A 59 4.94 10.14 -9.08
N ALA A 60 4.28 10.27 -10.24
CA ALA A 60 3.24 9.34 -10.69
C ALA A 60 3.77 7.91 -10.91
N LEU A 61 5.00 7.76 -11.38
CA LEU A 61 5.65 6.45 -11.49
C LEU A 61 5.86 5.80 -10.12
N LEU A 62 6.28 6.59 -9.11
CA LEU A 62 6.44 6.07 -7.75
C LEU A 62 5.11 5.64 -7.14
N VAL A 63 4.05 6.45 -7.28
CA VAL A 63 2.71 6.10 -6.83
C VAL A 63 2.23 4.80 -7.49
N ALA A 64 2.38 4.68 -8.81
CA ALA A 64 1.97 3.48 -9.53
C ALA A 64 2.75 2.22 -9.12
N ILE A 65 4.02 2.35 -8.71
CA ILE A 65 4.81 1.23 -8.17
C ILE A 65 4.22 0.77 -6.83
N PHE A 66 3.93 1.72 -5.93
CA PHE A 66 3.30 1.40 -4.65
C PHE A 66 1.90 0.82 -4.82
N ASP A 67 1.08 1.34 -5.75
CA ASP A 67 -0.24 0.77 -6.06
C ASP A 67 -0.13 -0.71 -6.43
N ILE A 68 0.83 -1.07 -7.30
CA ILE A 68 1.04 -2.46 -7.73
C ILE A 68 1.41 -3.34 -6.54
N TRP A 69 2.30 -2.91 -5.65
CA TRP A 69 2.68 -3.77 -4.54
C TRP A 69 1.59 -3.80 -3.46
N ILE A 70 0.86 -2.71 -3.18
CA ILE A 70 -0.28 -2.70 -2.24
C ILE A 70 -1.35 -3.68 -2.76
N GLU A 71 -1.66 -3.67 -4.06
CA GLU A 71 -2.55 -4.63 -4.70
C GLU A 71 -2.05 -6.08 -4.52
N ALA A 72 -0.74 -6.31 -4.70
CA ALA A 72 -0.15 -7.63 -4.48
C ALA A 72 -0.31 -8.11 -3.03
N VAL A 73 -0.08 -7.23 -2.04
CA VAL A 73 -0.28 -7.55 -0.61
C VAL A 73 -1.74 -7.89 -0.33
N HIS A 74 -2.70 -7.15 -0.89
CA HIS A 74 -4.12 -7.50 -0.78
C HIS A 74 -4.43 -8.87 -1.39
N ARG A 75 -3.90 -9.15 -2.58
CA ARG A 75 -4.12 -10.43 -3.28
C ARG A 75 -3.54 -11.61 -2.51
N GLU A 76 -2.30 -11.52 -2.05
CA GLU A 76 -1.64 -12.57 -1.27
C GLU A 76 -2.43 -12.93 0.00
N ARG A 77 -3.05 -11.92 0.64
CA ARG A 77 -3.91 -12.14 1.81
C ARG A 77 -5.24 -12.75 1.47
N ALA A 78 -5.88 -12.30 0.39
CA ALA A 78 -7.14 -12.86 -0.08
C ALA A 78 -6.98 -14.35 -0.43
N ASP A 79 -5.87 -14.71 -1.07
CA ASP A 79 -5.56 -16.09 -1.46
C ASP A 79 -5.10 -16.95 -0.28
N GLY A 80 -4.35 -16.37 0.66
CA GLY A 80 -3.84 -17.06 1.86
C GLY A 80 -4.87 -17.24 2.99
N GLY A 81 -5.96 -16.49 2.96
CA GLY A 81 -6.88 -16.31 4.08
C GLY A 81 -6.18 -15.66 5.29
N PRO A 82 -6.93 -15.23 6.33
CA PRO A 82 -6.30 -14.91 7.60
C PRO A 82 -5.55 -16.16 8.09
N PRO A 83 -4.30 -16.05 8.57
CA PRO A 83 -3.58 -17.22 9.05
C PRO A 83 -4.44 -17.93 10.11
N ALA A 84 -4.43 -19.26 10.16
CA ALA A 84 -5.20 -20.01 11.16
C ALA A 84 -4.84 -19.63 12.62
N SER A 85 -3.72 -18.92 12.81
CA SER A 85 -3.23 -18.33 14.05
C SER A 85 -3.60 -16.86 14.26
N ALA A 86 -4.24 -16.19 13.29
CA ALA A 86 -4.87 -14.89 13.51
C ALA A 86 -6.02 -15.14 14.48
N GLY A 87 -5.73 -14.99 15.78
CA GLY A 87 -6.72 -15.11 16.83
C GLY A 87 -7.89 -14.15 16.62
N SER A 88 -8.88 -14.21 17.50
CA SER A 88 -9.88 -13.15 17.60
C SER A 88 -9.30 -11.92 18.32
N GLY A 89 -10.02 -10.81 18.31
CA GLY A 89 -9.58 -9.61 19.02
C GLY A 89 -8.43 -8.88 18.34
N VAL A 90 -7.44 -8.46 19.12
CA VAL A 90 -6.34 -7.60 18.64
C VAL A 90 -5.50 -8.30 17.56
N ASP A 91 -5.20 -9.59 17.75
CA ASP A 91 -4.36 -10.37 16.82
C ASP A 91 -5.00 -10.50 15.43
N GLY A 92 -6.32 -10.71 15.39
CA GLY A 92 -7.05 -10.83 14.13
C GLY A 92 -7.06 -9.53 13.32
N VAL A 93 -7.14 -8.38 13.99
CA VAL A 93 -7.06 -7.07 13.34
C VAL A 93 -5.62 -6.75 12.94
N MET A 94 -4.63 -7.07 13.79
CA MET A 94 -3.21 -6.86 13.46
C MET A 94 -2.76 -7.66 12.24
N ALA A 95 -3.25 -8.89 12.08
CA ALA A 95 -2.95 -9.70 10.90
C ALA A 95 -3.40 -9.03 9.58
N LEU A 96 -4.39 -8.12 9.63
CA LEU A 96 -4.84 -7.33 8.49
C LEU A 96 -4.00 -6.07 8.26
N ILE A 97 -3.03 -5.73 9.09
CA ILE A 97 -2.25 -4.49 8.92
C ILE A 97 -0.76 -4.79 8.81
N GLU A 98 -0.27 -5.76 9.58
CA GLU A 98 1.14 -6.11 9.70
C GLU A 98 1.85 -6.33 8.34
N PRO A 99 1.31 -7.07 7.36
CA PRO A 99 1.99 -7.19 6.06
C PRO A 99 2.22 -5.85 5.33
N PHE A 100 1.33 -4.86 5.49
CA PHE A 100 1.57 -3.54 4.92
C PHE A 100 2.68 -2.80 5.67
N ILE A 101 2.69 -2.84 7.00
CA ILE A 101 3.74 -2.20 7.80
C ILE A 101 5.10 -2.77 7.40
N ARG A 102 5.24 -4.10 7.41
CA ARG A 102 6.47 -4.79 7.01
C ARG A 102 6.93 -4.39 5.62
N TYR A 103 5.99 -4.26 4.69
CA TYR A 103 6.26 -3.82 3.34
C TYR A 103 6.83 -2.39 3.29
N PHE A 104 6.17 -1.43 3.93
CA PHE A 104 6.60 -0.02 3.93
C PHE A 104 7.98 0.15 4.57
N MET A 105 8.38 -0.82 5.40
CA MET A 105 9.68 -0.88 6.04
C MET A 105 10.80 -1.51 5.20
N LEU A 106 10.50 -2.14 4.06
CA LEU A 106 11.55 -2.74 3.21
C LEU A 106 12.48 -1.68 2.61
N ASP A 107 11.98 -0.47 2.38
CA ASP A 107 12.74 0.67 1.86
C ASP A 107 12.21 1.98 2.46
N GLU A 108 12.76 2.36 3.63
CA GLU A 108 12.34 3.55 4.36
C GLU A 108 12.51 4.85 3.57
N GLU A 109 13.57 4.94 2.74
CA GLU A 109 13.84 6.12 1.92
C GLU A 109 12.75 6.28 0.86
N LEU A 110 12.44 5.21 0.14
CA LEU A 110 11.44 5.24 -0.91
C LEU A 110 10.02 5.43 -0.37
N SER A 111 9.71 4.80 0.78
CA SER A 111 8.44 5.00 1.49
C SER A 111 8.24 6.43 1.97
N ARG A 112 9.32 7.13 2.39
CA ARG A 112 9.27 8.55 2.76
C ARG A 112 8.90 9.43 1.58
N GLU A 113 9.49 9.17 0.41
CA GLU A 113 9.19 9.91 -0.80
C GLU A 113 7.74 9.68 -1.26
N TYR A 114 7.28 8.43 -1.21
CA TYR A 114 5.89 8.09 -1.48
C TYR A 114 4.93 8.82 -0.53
N ALA A 115 5.18 8.77 0.79
CA ALA A 115 4.37 9.48 1.78
C ALA A 115 4.32 10.99 1.51
N ALA A 116 5.46 11.61 1.18
CA ALA A 116 5.52 13.02 0.84
C ALA A 116 4.70 13.37 -0.42
N ILE A 117 4.70 12.50 -1.44
CA ILE A 117 3.87 12.69 -2.64
C ILE A 117 2.38 12.63 -2.31
N VAL A 118 1.97 11.62 -1.54
CA VAL A 118 0.56 11.43 -1.15
C VAL A 118 0.07 12.62 -0.32
N VAL A 119 0.85 13.09 0.65
CA VAL A 119 0.49 14.24 1.51
C VAL A 119 0.38 15.54 0.71
N ARG A 120 1.20 15.73 -0.32
CA ARG A 120 1.07 16.90 -1.22
C ARG A 120 -0.23 16.87 -2.03
N GLY A 121 -0.88 15.71 -2.17
CA GLY A 121 -2.15 15.56 -2.88
C GLY A 121 -2.06 15.83 -4.39
N VAL A 122 -0.85 15.81 -4.95
CA VAL A 122 -0.61 16.13 -6.38
C VAL A 122 -0.95 14.93 -7.28
N HIS A 123 -0.91 13.72 -6.73
CA HIS A 123 -1.27 12.49 -7.42
C HIS A 123 -2.29 11.71 -6.58
N GLU A 124 -3.54 11.68 -7.03
CA GLU A 124 -4.57 10.81 -6.49
C GLU A 124 -4.50 9.44 -7.17
N SER A 125 -4.51 8.37 -6.37
CA SER A 125 -4.68 7.00 -6.86
C SER A 125 -6.13 6.56 -6.58
N GLU A 126 -6.92 6.32 -7.64
CA GLU A 126 -8.26 5.74 -7.53
C GLU A 126 -8.19 4.35 -6.88
N ILE A 127 -7.16 3.58 -7.23
CA ILE A 127 -6.86 2.25 -6.67
C ILE A 127 -6.63 2.37 -5.15
N PHE A 128 -5.85 3.34 -4.69
CA PHE A 128 -5.61 3.53 -3.27
C PHE A 128 -6.90 3.76 -2.48
N ARG A 129 -7.87 4.49 -3.05
CA ARG A 129 -9.19 4.72 -2.43
C ARG A 129 -9.99 3.43 -2.34
N GLU A 130 -10.07 2.67 -3.43
CA GLU A 130 -10.77 1.37 -3.45
C GLU A 130 -10.14 0.36 -2.49
N LEU A 131 -8.81 0.29 -2.44
CA LEU A 131 -8.07 -0.58 -1.53
C LEU A 131 -8.23 -0.14 -0.06
N ALA A 132 -8.28 1.17 0.21
CA ALA A 132 -8.59 1.69 1.53
C ALA A 132 -9.98 1.27 2.01
N ASP A 133 -11.00 1.41 1.15
CA ASP A 133 -12.37 1.01 1.46
C ASP A 133 -12.45 -0.51 1.71
N SER A 134 -11.76 -1.31 0.90
CA SER A 134 -11.64 -2.77 1.11
C SER A 134 -11.02 -3.09 2.47
N LEU A 135 -9.91 -2.45 2.83
CA LEU A 135 -9.23 -2.68 4.10
C LEU A 135 -10.13 -2.28 5.29
N ILE A 136 -10.84 -1.15 5.21
CA ILE A 136 -11.77 -0.71 6.25
C ILE A 136 -12.87 -1.75 6.45
N ALA A 137 -13.44 -2.30 5.37
CA ALA A 137 -14.46 -3.34 5.45
C ALA A 137 -13.91 -4.64 6.10
N GLU A 138 -12.69 -5.05 5.76
CA GLU A 138 -12.03 -6.20 6.37
C GLU A 138 -11.78 -6.00 7.88
N LEU A 139 -11.32 -4.80 8.27
CA LEU A 139 -11.13 -4.40 9.67
C LEU A 139 -12.45 -4.43 10.44
N ALA A 140 -13.54 -3.92 9.85
CA ALA A 140 -14.87 -3.98 10.45
C ALA A 140 -15.32 -5.44 10.66
N GLY A 141 -15.11 -6.30 9.67
CA GLY A 141 -15.37 -7.73 9.79
C GLY A 141 -14.54 -8.40 10.91
N ALA A 142 -13.27 -8.03 11.06
CA ALA A 142 -12.42 -8.54 12.14
C ALA A 142 -12.86 -8.06 13.53
N LEU A 143 -13.26 -6.79 13.65
CA LEU A 143 -13.80 -6.22 14.88
C LEU A 143 -15.16 -6.85 15.25
N GLY A 144 -16.03 -7.13 14.28
CA GLY A 144 -17.26 -7.88 14.51
C GLY A 144 -17.00 -9.29 15.04
N ARG A 145 -16.01 -10.00 14.47
CA ARG A 145 -15.55 -11.31 15.01
C ARG A 145 -14.94 -11.21 16.40
N ALA A 146 -14.46 -10.03 16.81
CA ALA A 146 -14.00 -9.75 18.17
C ALA A 146 -15.14 -9.44 19.15
N GLY A 147 -16.41 -9.44 18.70
CA GLY A 147 -17.60 -9.28 19.54
C GLY A 147 -18.23 -7.89 19.52
N LEU A 148 -17.81 -7.01 18.61
CA LEU A 148 -18.38 -5.66 18.49
C LEU A 148 -19.69 -5.71 17.70
N ALA A 149 -20.66 -4.88 18.10
CA ALA A 149 -21.84 -4.61 17.29
C ALA A 149 -21.44 -3.97 15.95
N GLU A 150 -22.20 -4.24 14.88
CA GLU A 150 -21.90 -3.79 13.52
C GLU A 150 -21.59 -2.29 13.41
N ALA A 151 -22.42 -1.45 14.04
CA ALA A 151 -22.22 0.01 14.05
C ALA A 151 -20.92 0.45 14.76
N ASP A 152 -20.49 -0.28 15.78
CA ASP A 152 -19.25 -0.01 16.51
C ASP A 152 -18.02 -0.58 15.81
N ALA A 153 -18.16 -1.73 15.17
CA ALA A 153 -17.13 -2.31 14.32
C ALA A 153 -16.78 -1.38 13.15
N ASP A 154 -17.79 -0.79 12.49
CA ASP A 154 -17.60 0.18 11.39
C ASP A 154 -16.89 1.46 11.84
N ARG A 155 -17.22 1.97 13.03
CA ARG A 155 -16.55 3.15 13.60
C ARG A 155 -15.12 2.80 14.03
N GLY A 156 -14.94 1.68 14.72
CA GLY A 156 -13.65 1.17 15.16
C GLY A 156 -12.70 0.91 13.99
N ALA A 157 -13.21 0.38 12.88
CA ALA A 157 -12.42 0.12 11.67
C ALA A 157 -11.82 1.41 11.10
N ARG A 158 -12.61 2.48 11.02
CA ARG A 158 -12.11 3.80 10.58
C ARG A 158 -11.08 4.37 11.55
N VAL A 159 -11.29 4.24 12.86
CA VAL A 159 -10.32 4.68 13.88
C VAL A 159 -8.99 3.93 13.73
N VAL A 160 -9.05 2.60 13.60
CA VAL A 160 -7.85 1.76 13.40
C VAL A 160 -7.15 2.11 12.09
N TYR A 161 -7.90 2.27 10.99
CA TYR A 161 -7.34 2.64 9.69
C TYR A 161 -6.61 3.99 9.73
N PHE A 162 -7.22 5.02 10.33
CA PHE A 162 -6.57 6.33 10.44
C PHE A 162 -5.36 6.32 11.39
N ALA A 163 -5.41 5.54 12.48
CA ALA A 163 -4.26 5.35 13.36
C ALA A 163 -3.11 4.65 12.61
N TYR A 164 -3.42 3.62 11.83
CA TYR A 164 -2.45 2.93 10.97
C TYR A 164 -1.79 3.89 9.97
N LEU A 165 -2.58 4.72 9.27
CA LEU A 165 -2.03 5.73 8.35
C LEU A 165 -1.12 6.73 9.10
N GLY A 166 -1.56 7.21 10.26
CA GLY A 166 -0.75 8.12 11.08
C GLY A 166 0.59 7.52 11.51
N ILE A 167 0.57 6.24 11.89
CA ILE A 167 1.78 5.48 12.25
C ILE A 167 2.70 5.34 11.04
N LEU A 168 2.18 4.97 9.87
CA LEU A 168 2.98 4.90 8.64
C LEU A 168 3.64 6.24 8.29
N MET A 169 2.91 7.35 8.43
CA MET A 169 3.48 8.69 8.20
C MET A 169 4.60 9.01 9.20
N ASN A 170 4.43 8.61 10.47
CA ASN A 170 5.43 8.84 11.50
C ASN A 170 6.71 7.99 11.32
N ILE A 171 6.56 6.72 10.92
CA ILE A 171 7.68 5.85 10.53
C ILE A 171 8.42 6.47 9.34
N ALA A 172 7.67 6.86 8.30
CA ALA A 172 8.24 7.50 7.12
C ALA A 172 9.02 8.77 7.46
N HIS A 173 8.68 9.47 8.54
CA HIS A 173 9.39 10.66 8.99
C HIS A 173 10.56 10.36 9.95
N GLY A 174 10.73 9.12 10.41
CA GLY A 174 11.73 8.70 11.40
C GLY A 174 11.39 9.16 12.83
N THR A 175 10.13 9.51 13.09
CA THR A 175 9.67 10.03 14.39
C THR A 175 9.32 8.92 15.39
N VAL A 176 9.08 7.70 14.90
CA VAL A 176 8.72 6.52 15.70
C VAL A 176 9.50 5.32 15.17
N ARG A 177 10.03 4.47 16.06
CA ARG A 177 10.70 3.22 15.67
C ARG A 177 9.67 2.11 15.44
N GLU A 178 10.00 1.10 14.64
CA GLU A 178 9.09 -0.01 14.30
C GLU A 178 8.45 -0.72 15.51
N PRO A 179 9.19 -1.12 16.56
CA PRO A 179 8.58 -1.79 17.70
C PRO A 179 7.52 -0.91 18.37
N ASP A 180 7.81 0.39 18.49
CA ASP A 180 6.91 1.37 19.09
C ASP A 180 5.65 1.57 18.24
N ALA A 181 5.78 1.53 16.90
CA ALA A 181 4.67 1.64 15.97
C ALA A 181 3.70 0.45 16.03
N VAL A 182 4.24 -0.77 16.11
CA VAL A 182 3.44 -1.99 16.24
C VAL A 182 2.71 -1.99 17.58
N ASP A 183 3.38 -1.65 18.67
CA ASP A 183 2.79 -1.59 20.01
C ASP A 183 1.68 -0.53 20.10
N GLN A 184 1.91 0.68 19.56
CA GLN A 184 0.89 1.73 19.49
C GLN A 184 -0.36 1.28 18.74
N LEU A 185 -0.21 0.58 17.62
CA LEU A 185 -1.36 0.09 16.85
C LEU A 185 -2.14 -0.97 17.64
N ARG A 186 -1.45 -1.87 18.33
CA ARG A 186 -2.07 -2.88 19.20
C ARG A 186 -2.87 -2.23 20.34
N GLU A 187 -2.33 -1.18 20.96
CA GLU A 187 -3.03 -0.40 21.98
C GLU A 187 -4.31 0.26 21.43
N VAL A 188 -4.24 0.89 20.25
CA VAL A 188 -5.41 1.50 19.59
C VAL A 188 -6.49 0.47 19.29
N ILE A 189 -6.11 -0.70 18.76
CA ILE A 189 -7.05 -1.78 18.46
C ILE A 189 -7.68 -2.32 19.75
N GLY A 190 -6.87 -2.57 20.80
CA GLY A 190 -7.36 -3.03 22.09
C GLY A 190 -8.35 -2.04 22.72
N PHE A 191 -8.07 -0.74 22.61
CA PHE A 191 -8.95 0.33 23.04
C PHE A 191 -10.28 0.36 22.27
N ALA A 192 -10.22 0.23 20.94
CA ALA A 192 -11.41 0.19 20.09
C ALA A 192 -12.31 -1.01 20.46
N ILE A 193 -11.70 -2.17 20.70
CA ILE A 193 -12.42 -3.38 21.10
C ILE A 193 -13.08 -3.20 22.48
N ALA A 194 -12.32 -2.69 23.46
CA ALA A 194 -12.79 -2.54 24.83
C ALA A 194 -13.96 -1.55 24.97
N ARG A 195 -14.01 -0.49 24.14
CA ARG A 195 -15.11 0.49 24.16
C ARG A 195 -16.36 0.05 23.40
N GLY A 196 -16.22 -0.78 22.37
CA GLY A 196 -17.38 -1.31 21.62
C GLY A 196 -18.09 -2.48 22.28
N GLY A 197 -17.49 -3.11 23.30
CA GLY A 197 -18.08 -4.22 24.06
C GLY A 197 -18.85 -3.82 25.32
N GLY A 198 -18.98 -2.51 25.60
CA GLY A 198 -19.54 -1.98 26.84
C GLY A 198 -20.82 -1.20 26.62
N GLU A 199 -21.91 -1.88 26.25
CA GLU A 199 -23.31 -1.49 26.52
C GLU A 199 -24.23 -2.61 26.01
N ALA A 200 -24.57 -3.56 26.90
CA ALA A 200 -25.67 -4.50 26.75
C ALA A 200 -26.34 -4.69 28.12
#